data_AF-A0A840ZIM8-F1
#
_entry.id   AF-A0A840ZIM8-F1
#
_cell.length_a   1.000
_cell.length_b   1.000
_cell.length_c   1.000
_cell.angle_alpha   90.00
_cell.angle_beta   90.00
_cell.angle_gamma   90.00
#
_symmetry.space_group_name_H-M   'P 1'
#
loop_
_entity.id
_entity.type
_entity.pdbx_description
1 polymer ?
#
loop_
_entity_poly.entity_id
_entity_poly.type
_entity_poly.pdbx_seq_one_letter_code
_entity_poly.pdbx_strand_id
1 'polypeptide(L)' 'MQAGLDEVARFLERADPPTRPNAKSARAVMAAVAWHLRTGGGWRALPEGFPPWRTVYGWFRRWVEKGLFETLMR' A
#
# COMPACT_ATOMS: atom_id res chain seq x y z
N MET A 1 -10.46 -13.32 -5.14
CA MET A 1 -10.18 -11.86 -5.10
C MET A 1 -8.72 -11.49 -4.77
N GLN A 2 -7.72 -12.37 -4.95
CA GLN A 2 -6.30 -12.00 -4.72
C GLN A 2 -5.62 -11.37 -5.95
N ALA A 3 -6.11 -11.67 -7.16
CA ALA A 3 -5.52 -11.21 -8.42
C ALA A 3 -5.45 -9.68 -8.56
N GLY A 4 -6.46 -8.95 -8.09
CA GLY A 4 -6.48 -7.48 -8.18
C GLY A 4 -5.41 -6.79 -7.31
N LEU A 5 -5.08 -7.37 -6.15
CA LEU A 5 -4.06 -6.79 -5.26
C LEU A 5 -2.65 -6.95 -5.85
N ASP A 6 -2.37 -8.08 -6.48
CA ASP A 6 -1.09 -8.32 -7.16
C ASP A 6 -0.89 -7.37 -8.33
N GLU A 7 -1.93 -7.12 -9.11
CA GLU A 7 -1.86 -6.20 -10.24
C GLU A 7 -1.58 -4.76 -9.79
N VAL A 8 -2.35 -4.27 -8.81
CA VAL A 8 -2.15 -2.94 -8.21
C VAL A 8 -0.76 -2.83 -7.60
N ALA A 9 -0.32 -3.84 -6.84
CA ALA A 9 1.01 -3.84 -6.23
C ALA A 9 2.12 -3.78 -7.27
N ARG A 10 2.03 -4.55 -8.36
CA ARG A 10 3.00 -4.51 -9.46
C ARG A 10 3.02 -3.17 -10.16
N PHE A 11 1.86 -2.54 -10.37
CA PHE A 11 1.80 -1.18 -10.91
C PHE A 11 2.54 -0.20 -9.98
N LEU A 12 2.24 -0.24 -8.68
CA LEU A 12 2.86 0.65 -7.69
C LEU A 12 4.37 0.45 -7.58
N GLU A 13 4.85 -0.80 -7.62
CA GLU A 13 6.30 -1.09 -7.62
C GLU A 13 7.01 -0.56 -8.85
N ARG A 14 6.36 -0.57 -10.03
CA ARG A 14 6.93 0.02 -11.25
C ARG A 14 6.90 1.54 -11.22
N ALA A 15 5.83 2.14 -10.72
CA ALA A 15 5.64 3.59 -10.68
C ALA A 15 6.43 4.28 -9.55
N ASP A 16 6.64 3.58 -8.44
CA ASP A 16 7.39 4.07 -7.28
C ASP A 16 8.20 2.93 -6.63
N PRO A 17 9.31 2.52 -7.27
CA PRO A 17 10.13 1.42 -6.76
C PRO A 17 10.76 1.76 -5.41
N PRO A 18 10.91 0.78 -4.51
CA PRO A 18 11.59 0.96 -3.25
C PRO A 18 13.05 1.38 -3.46
N THR A 19 13.48 2.41 -2.74
CA THR A 19 14.85 2.95 -2.83
C THR A 19 15.85 2.23 -1.92
N ARG A 20 15.38 1.35 -1.02
CA ARG A 20 16.21 0.62 -0.05
C ARG A 20 15.98 -0.88 -0.20
N PRO A 21 17.04 -1.72 -0.06
CA PRO A 21 16.90 -3.18 -0.18
C PRO A 21 15.93 -3.81 0.81
N ASN A 22 15.76 -3.21 1.97
CA ASN A 22 14.90 -3.73 3.06
C ASN A 22 13.53 -3.03 3.13
N ALA A 23 13.15 -2.28 2.09
CA ALA A 23 11.82 -1.70 2.02
C ALA A 23 10.76 -2.80 1.98
N LYS A 24 9.59 -2.51 2.55
CA LYS A 24 8.44 -3.41 2.51
C LYS A 24 7.87 -3.41 1.09
N SER A 25 7.52 -4.59 0.58
CA SER A 25 6.95 -4.73 -0.76
C SER A 25 5.65 -3.94 -0.89
N ALA A 26 5.36 -3.43 -2.08
CA ALA A 26 4.12 -2.67 -2.28
C ALA A 26 2.90 -3.55 -2.05
N ARG A 27 3.00 -4.86 -2.34
CA ARG A 27 1.95 -5.83 -2.01
C ARG A 27 1.63 -5.86 -0.53
N ALA A 28 2.64 -5.92 0.34
CA ALA A 28 2.43 -5.97 1.79
C ALA A 28 1.82 -4.66 2.32
N VAL A 29 2.27 -3.52 1.79
CA VAL A 29 1.70 -2.21 2.10
C VAL A 29 0.24 -2.12 1.62
N MET A 30 -0.03 -2.52 0.37
CA MET A 30 -1.38 -2.48 -0.21
C MET A 30 -2.34 -3.43 0.48
N ALA A 31 -1.88 -4.58 0.96
CA ALA A 31 -2.71 -5.46 1.78
C ALA A 31 -3.16 -4.76 3.07
N ALA A 32 -2.27 -4.00 3.73
CA ALA A 32 -2.60 -3.22 4.92
C ALA A 32 -3.55 -2.04 4.59
N VAL A 33 -3.33 -1.34 3.48
CA VAL A 33 -4.24 -0.28 3.00
C VAL A 33 -5.63 -0.85 2.69
N ALA A 34 -5.71 -1.98 1.99
CA ALA A 34 -6.99 -2.63 1.68
C ALA A 34 -7.72 -3.09 2.96
N TRP A 35 -6.99 -3.58 3.97
CA TRP A 35 -7.58 -3.87 5.28
C TRP A 35 -8.15 -2.60 5.92
N HIS A 36 -7.41 -1.49 5.91
CA HIS A 36 -7.84 -0.21 6.48
C HIS A 36 -9.12 0.29 5.81
N LEU A 37 -9.15 0.32 4.48
CA LEU A 37 -10.31 0.77 3.70
C LEU A 37 -11.54 -0.13 3.90
N ARG A 38 -11.35 -1.44 4.00
CA ARG A 38 -12.45 -2.40 4.22
C ARG A 38 -13.01 -2.34 5.64
N THR A 39 -12.16 -2.10 6.63
CA THR A 39 -12.52 -2.21 8.06
C THR A 39 -12.90 -0.86 8.65
N GLY A 40 -12.43 0.26 8.08
CA GLY A 40 -12.61 1.60 8.63
C GLY A 40 -11.85 1.87 9.94
N GLY A 41 -11.09 0.91 10.45
CA GLY A 41 -10.32 1.04 11.69
C GLY A 41 -9.08 1.91 11.50
N GLY A 42 -8.70 2.71 12.50
CA GLY A 42 -7.55 3.61 12.40
C GLY A 42 -6.23 2.89 12.09
N TRP A 43 -5.27 3.58 11.45
CA TRP A 43 -3.96 3.01 11.07
C TRP A 43 -3.22 2.31 12.22
N ARG A 44 -3.36 2.82 13.46
CA ARG A 44 -2.71 2.27 14.66
C ARG A 44 -3.32 0.93 15.11
N ALA A 45 -4.48 0.56 14.59
CA ALA A 45 -5.18 -0.69 14.87
C ALA A 45 -4.88 -1.78 13.84
N LEU A 46 -3.89 -1.58 12.96
CA LEU A 46 -3.47 -2.60 12.01
C LEU A 46 -3.11 -3.90 12.76
N PRO A 47 -3.66 -5.05 12.33
CA PRO A 47 -3.33 -6.35 12.92
C PRO A 47 -1.84 -6.67 12.87
N GLU A 48 -1.42 -7.52 13.80
CA GLU A 48 -0.09 -8.12 13.77
C GLU A 48 0.14 -8.88 12.46
N GLY A 49 1.36 -8.80 11.91
CA GLY A 49 1.73 -9.37 10.62
C GLY A 49 1.71 -8.37 9.46
N PHE A 50 1.03 -7.23 9.59
CA PHE A 50 1.20 -6.12 8.63
C PHE A 50 2.50 -5.34 8.87
N PRO A 51 3.01 -4.62 7.85
CA PRO A 51 4.07 -3.64 8.07
C PRO A 51 3.69 -2.61 9.14
N PRO A 52 4.67 -2.00 9.84
CA PRO A 52 4.40 -0.98 10.84
C PRO A 52 3.50 0.13 10.29
N TRP A 53 2.48 0.55 11.04
CA TRP A 53 1.47 1.48 10.54
C TRP A 53 2.06 2.78 9.98
N ARG A 54 3.16 3.27 10.55
CA ARG A 54 3.87 4.47 10.07
C ARG A 54 4.45 4.26 8.67
N THR A 55 4.97 3.07 8.40
CA THR A 55 5.46 2.68 7.09
C THR A 55 4.31 2.60 6.10
N VAL A 56 3.21 1.93 6.46
CA VAL A 56 2.02 1.82 5.60
C VAL A 56 1.48 3.20 5.24
N TYR A 57 1.26 4.05 6.25
CA TYR A 57 0.76 5.41 6.05
C TYR A 57 1.72 6.26 5.22
N GLY A 58 3.04 6.16 5.45
CA GLY A 58 4.04 6.89 4.67
C GLY A 58 4.01 6.54 3.18
N TRP A 59 3.90 5.25 2.86
CA TRP A 59 3.73 4.80 1.47
C TRP A 59 2.40 5.23 0.88
N PHE A 60 1.29 5.01 1.60
CA PHE A 60 -0.05 5.41 1.15
C PHE A 60 -0.10 6.90 0.82
N ARG A 61 0.35 7.75 1.75
CA ARG A 61 0.43 9.20 1.56
C ARG A 61 1.28 9.57 0.34
N ARG A 62 2.46 8.97 0.20
CA ARG A 62 3.33 9.21 -0.96
C ARG A 62 2.63 8.86 -2.28
N TRP A 63 1.92 7.73 -2.35
CA TRP A 63 1.21 7.32 -3.57
C TRP A 63 0.03 8.23 -3.91
N VAL A 64 -0.69 8.73 -2.89
CA VAL A 64 -1.71 9.77 -3.07
C VAL A 64 -1.09 11.07 -3.59
N GLU A 65 -0.01 11.54 -2.98
CA GLU A 65 0.70 12.76 -3.43
C GLU A 65 1.24 12.65 -4.87
N LYS A 66 1.54 11.42 -5.32
CA LYS A 66 1.98 11.12 -6.68
C LYS A 66 0.84 10.93 -7.69
N GLY A 67 -0.43 10.93 -7.27
CA GLY A 67 -1.55 10.71 -8.17
C GLY A 67 -1.66 9.27 -8.71
N LEU A 68 -1.07 8.29 -8.02
CA LEU A 68 -0.99 6.91 -8.54
C LEU A 68 -2.33 6.18 -8.48
N PHE A 69 -3.17 6.50 -7.50
CA PHE A 69 -4.48 5.88 -7.38
C PHE A 69 -5.45 6.43 -8.45
N GLU A 70 -5.36 7.71 -8.75
CA GLU A 70 -6.09 8.39 -9.82
C GLU A 70 -5.70 7.80 -11.17
N THR A 71 -4.42 7.48 -11.37
CA THR A 71 -3.94 6.80 -12.57
C THR A 71 -4.51 5.38 -12.71
N LEU A 72 -4.68 4.65 -11.60
CA LEU A 72 -5.28 3.31 -11.59
C LEU A 72 -6.81 3.31 -11.80
N MET A 73 -7.49 4.38 -11.37
CA MET A 73 -8.95 4.51 -11.44
C MET A 73 -9.45 5.15 -12.75
N ARG A 74 -8.54 5.50 -13.66
CA ARG A 74 -8.85 6.05 -14.97
C ARG A 74 -9.06 4.94 -16.00
#